data_AF-A0A8K0C3G2-F1
#
_entry.id   AF-A0A8K0C3G2-F1
#
_cell.length_a   1.000
_cell.length_b   1.000
_cell.length_c   1.000
_cell.angle_alpha   90.00
_cell.angle_beta   90.00
_cell.angle_gamma   90.00
#
_symmetry.space_group_name_H-M   'P 1'
#
loop_
_entity.id
_entity.type
_entity.pdbx_description
1 polymer ?
#
loop_
_entity_poly.entity_id
_entity_poly.type
_entity_poly.pdbx_seq_one_letter_code
_entity_poly.pdbx_strand_id
1 'polypeptide(L)'
;NCVIDKSFTVKVSDHAMYCSRYEQDYYISDTKAKLPIRWMSWESLLLGRQTTKSDVWAFAITLWEILMLCTQQPYAELTSEQVVENSNHWYQNDGCQRYLSRPPMCPREIYDLMGECWKRNASDRPRFSEIHLFLQRKNLGYIPAHT
;
A
#
# COMPACT_ATOMS: atom_id res chain seq x y z
N ASN A 1 7.82 3.42 7.31
CA ASN A 1 8.43 4.54 6.56
C ASN A 1 7.67 5.86 6.69
N CYS A 2 6.91 6.05 7.78
CA CYS A 2 6.30 7.33 8.13
C CYS A 2 6.65 7.63 9.59
N VAL A 3 7.01 8.87 9.89
CA VAL A 3 7.20 9.35 11.26
C VAL A 3 6.12 10.38 11.58
N ILE A 4 5.65 10.36 12.81
CA ILE A 4 4.54 11.20 13.28
C ILE A 4 5.05 11.99 14.48
N ASP A 5 4.84 13.30 14.48
CA ASP A 5 5.13 14.13 15.64
C ASP A 5 3.92 14.30 16.57
N LYS A 6 4.11 15.06 17.65
CA LYS A 6 3.07 15.27 18.68
C LYS A 6 1.83 16.03 18.17
N SER A 7 1.92 16.66 16.99
CA SER A 7 0.83 17.40 16.36
C SER A 7 0.10 16.57 15.29
N PHE A 8 0.34 15.26 15.24
CA PHE A 8 -0.11 14.36 14.17
C PHE A 8 0.42 14.77 12.77
N THR A 9 1.49 15.56 12.71
CA THR A 9 2.15 15.85 11.43
C THR A 9 2.92 14.62 10.99
N VAL A 10 2.59 14.12 9.81
CA VAL A 10 3.23 12.94 9.20
C VAL A 10 4.34 13.40 8.25
N LYS A 11 5.51 12.77 8.34
CA LYS A 11 6.61 12.91 7.37
C LYS A 11 7.01 11.54 6.83
N VAL A 12 7.20 11.46 5.51
CA VAL A 12 7.69 10.25 4.85
C VAL A 12 9.20 10.11 5.09
N SER A 13 9.66 8.89 5.35
CA SER A 13 11.06 8.54 5.60
C SER A 13 11.39 7.16 5.01
N ASP A 14 12.65 6.74 5.06
CA ASP A 14 13.15 5.49 4.46
C ASP A 14 13.87 4.55 5.47
N HIS A 15 13.83 4.89 6.76
CA HIS A 15 14.62 4.22 7.80
C HIS A 15 14.16 2.79 8.13
N ALA A 16 12.97 2.36 7.71
CA ALA A 16 12.42 1.07 8.15
C ALA A 16 13.23 -0.14 7.66
N MET A 17 13.93 -0.02 6.53
CA MET A 17 14.75 -1.11 5.98
C MET A 17 15.93 -1.50 6.90
N TYR A 18 16.37 -0.58 7.76
CA TYR A 18 17.48 -0.78 8.70
C TYR A 18 17.02 -1.11 10.13
N CYS A 19 15.71 -1.20 10.36
CA CYS A 19 15.16 -1.46 11.69
C CYS A 19 14.76 -2.94 11.81
N SER A 20 15.40 -3.66 12.73
CA SER A 20 15.14 -5.10 12.96
C SER A 20 13.69 -5.43 13.31
N ARG A 21 12.92 -4.47 13.82
CA ARG A 21 11.49 -4.63 14.10
C ARG A 21 10.67 -4.95 12.85
N TYR A 22 11.08 -4.45 11.69
CA TYR A 22 10.34 -4.62 10.43
C TYR A 22 10.96 -5.70 9.53
N GLU A 23 11.91 -6.50 10.04
CA GLU A 23 12.62 -7.48 9.20
C GLU A 23 11.66 -8.50 8.57
N GLN A 24 10.58 -8.85 9.26
CA GLN A 24 9.54 -9.77 8.78
C GLN A 24 8.68 -9.20 7.63
N ASP A 25 8.72 -7.89 7.40
CA ASP A 25 8.01 -7.24 6.30
C ASP A 25 8.78 -7.31 4.97
N TYR A 26 10.06 -7.74 5.01
CA TYR A 26 10.91 -7.85 3.83
C TYR A 26 11.13 -9.32 3.44
N TYR A 27 10.79 -9.64 2.21
CA TYR A 27 11.17 -10.88 1.56
C TYR A 27 12.64 -10.80 1.11
N ILE A 28 13.41 -11.86 1.34
CA ILE A 28 14.79 -11.97 0.86
C ILE A 28 14.75 -12.75 -0.45
N SER A 29 15.01 -12.06 -1.55
CA SER A 29 15.13 -12.67 -2.88
C SER A 29 16.38 -13.54 -3.01
N ASP A 30 16.45 -14.35 -4.08
CA ASP A 30 17.64 -15.16 -4.42
C ASP A 30 18.90 -14.32 -4.59
N THR A 31 18.75 -13.07 -5.03
CA THR A 31 19.85 -12.09 -5.14
C THR A 31 20.19 -11.43 -3.80
N LYS A 32 19.62 -11.91 -2.69
CA LYS A 32 19.74 -11.37 -1.32
C LYS A 32 19.22 -9.93 -1.15
N ALA A 33 18.45 -9.41 -2.10
CA ALA A 33 17.79 -8.12 -1.96
C ALA A 33 16.58 -8.23 -1.02
N LYS A 34 16.44 -7.28 -0.10
CA LYS A 34 15.28 -7.14 0.79
C LYS A 34 14.17 -6.39 0.06
N LEU A 35 13.05 -7.06 -0.19
CA LEU A 35 11.93 -6.54 -0.98
C LEU A 35 10.66 -6.43 -0.13
N PRO A 36 9.99 -5.26 -0.06
CA PRO A 36 8.72 -5.10 0.65
C PRO A 36 7.55 -5.60 -0.23
N ILE A 37 7.57 -6.88 -0.60
CA ILE A 37 6.71 -7.46 -1.66
C ILE A 37 5.21 -7.21 -1.47
N ARG A 38 4.76 -7.05 -0.22
CA ARG A 38 3.34 -6.81 0.12
C ARG A 38 2.85 -5.39 -0.21
N TRP A 39 3.78 -4.46 -0.43
CA TRP A 39 3.51 -3.07 -0.84
C TRP A 39 3.79 -2.82 -2.33
N MET A 40 4.56 -3.70 -2.96
CA MET A 40 5.00 -3.52 -4.34
C MET A 40 3.83 -3.72 -5.31
N SER A 41 3.79 -2.88 -6.35
CA SER A 41 2.96 -3.16 -7.52
C SER A 41 3.47 -4.40 -8.25
N TRP A 42 2.59 -5.08 -9.00
CA TRP A 42 2.96 -6.28 -9.75
C TRP A 42 4.11 -6.00 -10.73
N GLU A 43 4.13 -4.84 -11.40
CA GLU A 43 5.20 -4.51 -12.35
C GLU A 43 6.52 -4.13 -11.66
N SER A 44 6.46 -3.61 -10.44
CA SER A 44 7.67 -3.37 -9.64
C SER A 44 8.28 -4.68 -9.19
N LEU A 45 7.44 -5.64 -8.78
CA LEU A 45 7.91 -6.94 -8.30
C LEU A 45 8.45 -7.81 -9.42
N LEU A 46 7.67 -8.00 -10.49
CA LEU A 46 7.98 -8.96 -11.55
C LEU A 46 8.93 -8.39 -12.62
N LEU A 47 8.83 -7.08 -12.90
CA LEU A 47 9.57 -6.43 -13.99
C LEU A 47 10.62 -5.42 -13.48
N GLY A 48 10.76 -5.24 -12.17
CA GLY A 48 11.67 -4.24 -11.59
C GLY A 48 11.29 -2.79 -11.90
N ARG A 49 10.06 -2.51 -12.37
CA ARG A 49 9.64 -1.17 -12.79
C ARG A 49 9.17 -0.33 -11.60
N GLN A 50 10.04 0.53 -11.10
CA GLN A 50 9.74 1.50 -10.05
C GLN A 50 9.38 2.85 -10.68
N THR A 51 8.18 3.35 -10.40
CA THR A 51 7.64 4.60 -10.96
C THR A 51 6.75 5.30 -9.94
N THR A 52 6.43 6.57 -10.17
CA THR A 52 5.40 7.26 -9.35
C THR A 52 4.05 6.53 -9.34
N LYS A 53 3.73 5.75 -10.39
CA LYS A 53 2.49 4.97 -10.44
C LYS A 53 2.56 3.68 -9.62
N SER A 54 3.75 3.10 -9.43
CA SER A 54 3.92 2.04 -8.44
C SER A 54 3.90 2.59 -7.02
N ASP A 55 4.34 3.83 -6.80
CA ASP A 55 4.20 4.49 -5.49
C ASP A 55 2.73 4.75 -5.14
N VAL A 56 1.89 5.05 -6.13
CA VAL A 56 0.42 5.16 -5.93
C VAL A 56 -0.17 3.83 -5.44
N TRP A 57 0.30 2.70 -5.97
CA TRP A 57 -0.11 1.37 -5.50
C TRP A 57 0.30 1.16 -4.04
N ALA A 58 1.57 1.40 -3.72
CA ALA A 58 2.11 1.27 -2.37
C ALA A 58 1.38 2.20 -1.38
N PHE A 59 1.06 3.43 -1.80
CA PHE A 59 0.28 4.36 -1.00
C PHE A 59 -1.10 3.81 -0.64
N ALA A 60 -1.79 3.13 -1.55
CA ALA A 60 -3.09 2.53 -1.23
C ALA A 60 -2.98 1.37 -0.24
N ILE A 61 -1.88 0.60 -0.28
CA ILE A 61 -1.56 -0.38 0.77
C ILE A 61 -1.33 0.34 2.11
N THR A 62 -0.59 1.44 2.13
CA THR A 62 -0.39 2.27 3.34
C THR A 62 -1.69 2.88 3.87
N LEU A 63 -2.58 3.34 3.00
CA LEU A 63 -3.90 3.83 3.39
C LEU A 63 -4.73 2.70 4.01
N TRP A 64 -4.63 1.48 3.48
CA TRP A 64 -5.26 0.30 4.07
C TRP A 64 -4.70 0.01 5.46
N GLU A 65 -3.39 0.06 5.66
CA GLU A 65 -2.77 -0.13 6.98
C GLU A 65 -3.28 0.90 8.00
N ILE A 66 -3.34 2.18 7.61
CA ILE A 66 -3.85 3.26 8.46
C ILE A 66 -5.29 2.94 8.91
N LEU A 67 -6.16 2.50 8.00
CA LEU A 67 -7.56 2.18 8.31
C LEU A 67 -7.74 0.85 9.03
N MET A 68 -6.74 -0.04 8.98
CA MET A 68 -6.63 -1.24 9.81
C MET A 68 -5.94 -0.96 11.16
N LEU A 69 -5.63 0.30 11.46
CA LEU A 69 -4.92 0.73 12.66
C LEU A 69 -3.56 0.02 12.84
N CYS A 70 -2.93 -0.36 11.73
CA CYS A 70 -1.67 -1.11 11.67
C CYS A 70 -1.69 -2.42 12.50
N THR A 71 -2.87 -3.00 12.72
CA THR A 71 -3.02 -4.24 13.53
C THR A 71 -2.77 -5.51 12.73
N GLN A 72 -2.73 -5.42 11.41
CA GLN A 72 -2.55 -6.56 10.51
C GLN A 72 -1.58 -6.21 9.37
N GLN A 73 -0.75 -7.19 9.00
CA GLN A 73 0.10 -7.09 7.82
C GLN A 73 -0.76 -7.19 6.55
N PRO A 74 -0.45 -6.45 5.47
CA PRO A 74 -1.15 -6.63 4.20
C PRO A 74 -1.02 -8.07 3.69
N TYR A 75 -2.15 -8.69 3.31
CA TYR A 75 -2.23 -10.09 2.88
C TYR A 75 -1.71 -11.08 3.94
N ALA A 76 -1.96 -10.83 5.23
CA ALA A 76 -1.49 -11.68 6.33
C ALA A 76 -1.89 -13.16 6.20
N GLU A 77 -2.94 -13.47 5.44
CA GLU A 77 -3.38 -14.84 5.16
C GLU A 77 -2.55 -15.56 4.07
N LEU A 78 -1.67 -14.83 3.38
CA LEU A 78 -0.82 -15.34 2.31
C LEU A 78 0.64 -15.46 2.76
N THR A 79 1.30 -16.54 2.36
CA THR A 79 2.77 -16.64 2.44
C THR A 79 3.44 -15.67 1.47
N SER A 80 4.74 -15.44 1.63
CA SER A 80 5.51 -14.59 0.70
C SER A 80 5.42 -15.09 -0.75
N GLU A 81 5.47 -16.41 -0.96
CA GLU A 81 5.34 -17.05 -2.26
C GLU A 81 3.94 -16.84 -2.85
N GLN A 82 2.90 -16.92 -2.02
CA GLN A 82 1.53 -16.63 -2.45
C GLN A 82 1.30 -15.15 -2.78
N VAL A 83 2.04 -14.22 -2.17
CA VAL A 83 2.04 -12.79 -2.56
C VAL A 83 2.71 -12.58 -3.92
N VAL A 84 3.82 -13.27 -4.17
CA VAL A 84 4.46 -13.29 -5.50
C VAL A 84 3.51 -13.87 -6.54
N GLU A 85 2.84 -14.98 -6.24
CA GLU A 85 1.87 -15.60 -7.14
C GLU A 85 0.65 -14.70 -7.39
N ASN A 86 0.18 -13.98 -6.37
CA ASN A 86 -0.85 -12.97 -6.56
C ASN A 86 -0.45 -11.90 -7.59
N SER A 87 0.84 -11.50 -7.60
CA SER A 87 1.37 -10.57 -8.60
C SER A 87 1.43 -11.19 -10.00
N ASN A 88 1.61 -12.51 -10.12
CA ASN A 88 1.49 -13.22 -11.40
C ASN A 88 0.06 -13.17 -11.93
N HIS A 89 -0.96 -13.35 -11.09
CA HIS A 89 -2.37 -13.19 -11.50
C HIS A 89 -2.65 -11.77 -12.02
N TRP A 90 -2.09 -10.74 -11.38
CA TRP A 90 -2.15 -9.36 -11.90
C TRP A 90 -1.51 -9.21 -13.28
N TYR A 91 -0.33 -9.82 -13.48
CA TYR A 91 0.35 -9.79 -14.77
C TYR A 91 -0.46 -10.50 -15.87
N GLN A 92 -0.96 -11.70 -15.57
CA GLN A 92 -1.72 -12.54 -16.48
C GLN A 92 -3.13 -12.01 -16.78
N ASN A 93 -3.69 -11.21 -15.86
CA ASN A 93 -5.05 -10.66 -15.95
C ASN A 93 -6.11 -11.77 -16.11
N ASP A 94 -5.95 -12.84 -15.34
CA ASP A 94 -6.79 -14.05 -15.38
C ASP A 94 -8.05 -13.95 -14.50
N GLY A 95 -8.15 -12.90 -13.68
CA GLY A 95 -9.26 -12.70 -12.74
C GLY A 95 -9.06 -13.38 -11.38
N CYS A 96 -7.94 -14.06 -11.17
CA CYS A 96 -7.60 -14.76 -9.92
C CYS A 96 -6.89 -13.85 -8.91
N GLN A 97 -6.58 -12.61 -9.29
CA GLN A 97 -5.91 -11.66 -8.39
C GLN A 97 -6.75 -11.35 -7.15
N ARG A 98 -6.10 -11.41 -6.00
CA ARG A 98 -6.66 -11.08 -4.69
C ARG A 98 -6.35 -9.63 -4.34
N TYR A 99 -7.38 -8.95 -3.86
CA TYR A 99 -7.30 -7.61 -3.29
C TYR A 99 -7.29 -7.72 -1.75
N LEU A 100 -6.72 -6.71 -1.08
CA LEU A 100 -6.93 -6.54 0.35
C LEU A 100 -8.41 -6.30 0.63
N SER A 101 -8.95 -6.91 1.68
CA SER A 101 -10.35 -6.70 2.08
C SER A 101 -10.58 -5.27 2.59
N ARG A 102 -11.82 -4.77 2.45
CA ARG A 102 -12.18 -3.45 2.98
C ARG A 102 -12.08 -3.46 4.52
N PRO A 103 -11.31 -2.55 5.13
CA PRO A 103 -11.27 -2.42 6.58
C PRO A 103 -12.66 -2.16 7.19
N PRO A 104 -12.98 -2.66 8.40
CA PRO A 104 -14.33 -2.57 8.96
C PRO A 104 -14.91 -1.14 8.98
N MET A 105 -14.10 -0.17 9.41
CA MET A 105 -14.47 1.24 9.54
C MET A 105 -14.18 2.08 8.28
N CYS A 106 -13.69 1.46 7.19
CA CYS A 106 -13.35 2.19 5.97
C CYS A 106 -14.62 2.54 5.17
N PRO A 107 -14.90 3.84 4.90
CA PRO A 107 -15.99 4.23 4.02
C PRO A 107 -15.82 3.62 2.63
N ARG A 108 -16.92 3.21 1.99
CA ARG A 108 -16.87 2.53 0.68
C ARG A 108 -16.09 3.33 -0.36
N GLU A 109 -16.30 4.63 -0.43
CA GLU A 109 -15.65 5.50 -1.41
C GLU A 109 -14.12 5.57 -1.23
N ILE A 110 -13.63 5.39 0.01
CA ILE A 110 -12.19 5.34 0.30
C ILE A 110 -11.62 4.00 -0.17
N TYR A 111 -12.37 2.91 -0.01
CA TYR A 111 -11.98 1.61 -0.56
C TYR A 111 -12.04 1.57 -2.09
N ASP A 112 -13.03 2.21 -2.70
CA ASP A 112 -13.12 2.35 -4.15
C ASP A 112 -11.90 3.12 -4.68
N LEU A 113 -11.47 4.19 -3.99
CA LEU A 113 -10.21 4.89 -4.29
C LEU A 113 -9.00 3.96 -4.23
N MET A 114 -8.89 3.10 -3.21
CA MET A 114 -7.81 2.11 -3.14
C MET A 114 -7.84 1.17 -4.36
N GLY A 115 -9.03 0.72 -4.77
CA GLY A 115 -9.22 -0.05 -5.99
C GLY A 115 -8.75 0.66 -7.26
N GLU A 116 -8.96 1.98 -7.36
CA GLU A 116 -8.43 2.79 -8.46
C GLU A 116 -6.89 2.90 -8.42
N CYS A 117 -6.27 2.91 -7.24
CA CYS A 117 -4.82 2.85 -7.10
C CYS A 117 -4.23 1.47 -7.47
N TRP A 118 -5.02 0.40 -7.38
CA TRP A 118 -4.62 -0.97 -7.70
C TRP A 118 -4.99 -1.39 -9.13
N LYS A 119 -5.31 -0.47 -10.04
CA LYS A 119 -5.51 -0.83 -11.45
C LYS A 119 -4.27 -1.49 -12.03
N ARG A 120 -4.49 -2.54 -12.82
CA ARG A 120 -3.42 -3.29 -13.50
C ARG A 120 -2.55 -2.36 -14.34
N ASN A 121 -3.14 -1.53 -15.19
CA ASN A 121 -2.41 -0.57 -16.00
C ASN A 121 -2.03 0.65 -15.16
N ALA A 122 -0.74 0.97 -15.13
CA ALA A 122 -0.21 2.10 -14.37
C ALA A 122 -0.78 3.47 -14.81
N SER A 123 -1.17 3.61 -16.08
CA SER A 123 -1.79 4.83 -16.62
C SER A 123 -3.16 5.13 -16.01
N ASP A 124 -3.90 4.08 -15.62
CA ASP A 124 -5.28 4.17 -15.18
C ASP A 124 -5.38 4.51 -13.69
N ARG A 125 -4.26 4.38 -12.96
CA ARG A 125 -4.16 4.77 -11.56
C ARG A 125 -4.23 6.30 -11.44
N PRO A 126 -4.82 6.87 -10.38
CA PRO A 126 -4.85 8.31 -10.17
C PRO A 126 -3.45 8.90 -9.95
N ARG A 127 -3.34 10.22 -10.00
CA ARG A 127 -2.16 10.97 -9.55
C ARG A 127 -2.32 11.29 -8.07
N PHE A 128 -1.19 11.49 -7.38
CA PHE A 128 -1.21 11.91 -5.97
C PHE A 128 -1.99 13.20 -5.73
N SER A 129 -2.01 14.14 -6.68
CA SER A 129 -2.82 15.36 -6.56
C SER A 129 -4.33 15.07 -6.52
N GLU A 130 -4.80 14.09 -7.29
CA GLU A 130 -6.21 13.67 -7.33
C GLU A 130 -6.58 12.93 -6.05
N ILE A 131 -5.71 12.02 -5.60
CA ILE A 131 -5.83 11.31 -4.32
C ILE A 131 -5.91 12.31 -3.15
N HIS A 132 -4.97 13.26 -3.11
CA HIS A 132 -4.90 14.27 -2.05
C HIS A 132 -6.17 15.12 -2.01
N LEU A 133 -6.63 15.64 -3.16
CA LEU A 133 -7.84 16.44 -3.25
C LEU A 133 -9.08 15.65 -2.79
N PHE A 134 -9.18 14.38 -3.16
CA PHE A 134 -10.28 13.52 -2.73
C PHE A 134 -10.27 13.33 -1.21
N LEU A 135 -9.13 12.95 -0.63
CA LEU A 135 -8.99 12.73 0.81
C LEU A 135 -9.21 14.01 1.61
N GLN A 136 -8.72 15.15 1.11
CA GLN A 136 -8.94 16.45 1.74
C GLN A 136 -10.44 16.79 1.80
N ARG A 137 -11.18 16.57 0.71
CA ARG A 137 -12.63 16.79 0.66
C ARG A 137 -13.38 15.89 1.64
N LYS A 138 -12.97 14.62 1.77
CA LYS A 138 -13.59 13.67 2.71
C LYS A 138 -13.29 14.00 4.18
N ASN A 139 -12.19 14.70 4.45
CA ASN A 139 -11.79 15.12 5.79
C ASN A 139 -12.12 16.60 6.09
N LEU A 140 -12.94 17.27 5.26
CA LEU A 140 -13.37 18.64 5.53
C LEU A 140 -14.08 18.73 6.89
N GLY A 141 -13.57 19.60 7.76
CA GLY A 141 -14.10 19.78 9.12
C GLY A 141 -13.63 18.75 10.14
N TYR A 142 -12.74 17.81 9.77
CA TYR A 142 -12.12 16.92 10.73
C TYR A 142 -11.16 17.70 11.64
N ILE A 143 -11.43 17.67 12.94
CA ILE A 143 -10.55 18.19 13.99
C ILE A 143 -10.01 16.97 14.75
N PRO A 144 -8.69 16.72 14.74
CA PRO A 144 -8.11 15.64 15.52
C PRO A 144 -8.45 15.84 17.00
N ALA A 145 -8.99 14.83 17.66
CA ALA A 145 -9.23 14.90 19.09
C ALA A 145 -7.89 15.04 19.82
N HIS A 146 -7.72 16.11 20.60
CA HIS A 146 -6.60 16.23 21.53
C HIS A 146 -6.87 15.27 22.71
N THR A 147 -6.40 14.04 22.60
CA THR A 147 -6.25 13.12 23.75
C THR A 147 -4.85 13.22 24.33
#